data_AF-A0A166CR48-F1
#
_entry.id   AF-A0A166CR48-F1
#
_cell.length_a   1.000
_cell.length_b   1.000
_cell.length_c   1.000
_cell.angle_alpha   90.00
_cell.angle_beta   90.00
_cell.angle_gamma   90.00
#
_symmetry.space_group_name_H-M   'P 1'
#
loop_
_entity.id
_entity.type
_entity.pdbx_description
1 polymer ?
#
loop_
_entity_poly.entity_id
_entity_poly.type
_entity_poly.pdbx_seq_one_letter_code
_entity_poly.pdbx_strand_id
1 'polypeptide(L)'
;MSIQTSRRAPSPSNARDCALSLLPFRRCLDHPMDSQHQSPDTAQRDGDDDDVLPMVSRTDHYACLEGAPAIPAPVLLIDTDVLVLIFTLVAEYETPSKTSLGWIKLSHVCGAWRLVLLGMSNLWARDAYIFGGGVASKYILPRARDSPISVSRIRIPVGLDGKLFTSFAPGNESCVLLETRDQLDLVLSMVHRGTLRDLNVWFNDERTSFKDDSPLLLLAHRLSHQPQSHLRSVVIEIPLPNKDILETGELHPIAPHPLLQKPDPRGSPISR
;
A
#
# COMPACT_ATOMS: atom_id res chain seq x y z
N MET A 1 -6.35 -7.13 40.21
CA MET A 1 -6.26 -8.43 39.51
C MET A 1 -4.93 -8.48 38.79
N SER A 2 -3.98 -9.28 39.30
CA SER A 2 -2.65 -9.46 38.73
C SER A 2 -2.66 -10.63 37.75
N ILE A 3 -2.06 -10.44 36.58
CA ILE A 3 -1.79 -11.52 35.62
C ILE A 3 -0.30 -11.52 35.34
N GLN A 4 0.41 -12.51 35.88
CA GLN A 4 1.78 -12.88 35.50
C GLN A 4 1.72 -13.63 34.17
N THR A 5 2.50 -13.19 33.18
CA THR A 5 2.73 -13.94 31.94
C THR A 5 4.20 -14.38 31.86
N SER A 6 4.38 -15.70 31.96
CA SER A 6 5.64 -16.40 31.78
C SER A 6 6.09 -16.33 30.32
N ARG A 7 7.28 -15.78 30.06
CA ARG A 7 7.92 -15.76 28.74
C ARG A 7 8.72 -17.05 28.53
N ARG A 8 8.41 -17.80 27.47
CA ARG A 8 9.26 -18.86 26.93
C ARG A 8 9.92 -18.34 25.65
N ALA A 9 11.24 -18.42 25.56
CA ALA A 9 12.01 -18.03 24.39
C ALA A 9 11.88 -19.09 23.26
N PRO A 10 11.78 -18.70 21.98
CA PRO A 10 11.88 -19.63 20.87
C PRO A 10 13.35 -19.92 20.49
N SER A 11 13.64 -21.20 20.24
CA SER A 11 14.92 -21.73 19.76
C SER A 11 15.24 -21.29 18.33
N PRO A 12 16.52 -21.15 17.96
CA PRO A 12 16.94 -20.78 16.61
C PRO A 12 17.23 -22.03 15.76
N SER A 13 16.33 -22.41 14.86
CA SER A 13 16.69 -23.27 13.72
C SER A 13 15.68 -23.11 12.59
N ASN A 14 16.09 -22.42 11.53
CA ASN A 14 15.80 -22.68 10.11
C ASN A 14 16.00 -21.40 9.30
N ALA A 15 17.28 -21.08 9.08
CA ALA A 15 17.70 -20.13 8.06
C ALA A 15 18.33 -20.92 6.93
N ARG A 16 17.53 -21.32 5.94
CA ARG A 16 17.90 -21.66 4.56
C ARG A 16 16.60 -21.89 3.78
N ASP A 17 16.61 -21.46 2.52
CA ASP A 17 15.53 -21.51 1.53
C ASP A 17 14.53 -20.33 1.52
N CYS A 18 15.03 -19.17 1.09
CA CYS A 18 14.23 -18.18 0.37
C CYS A 18 14.95 -17.77 -0.92
N ALA A 19 14.93 -18.67 -1.91
CA ALA A 19 15.20 -18.30 -3.30
C ALA A 19 14.01 -17.50 -3.83
N LEU A 20 14.01 -16.19 -3.60
CA LEU A 20 12.99 -15.29 -4.11
C LEU A 20 13.17 -15.10 -5.62
N SER A 21 12.11 -15.44 -6.34
CA SER A 21 11.90 -15.18 -7.76
C SER A 21 12.10 -13.69 -8.08
N LEU A 22 13.21 -13.39 -8.77
CA LEU A 22 13.49 -12.09 -9.36
C LEU A 22 12.57 -11.88 -10.58
N LEU A 23 11.32 -11.44 -10.34
CA LEU A 23 10.46 -11.03 -11.44
C LEU A 23 10.94 -9.71 -12.08
N PRO A 24 11.03 -9.63 -13.41
CA PRO A 24 11.47 -8.42 -14.12
C PRO A 24 10.41 -7.32 -14.00
N PHE A 25 10.79 -6.22 -13.34
CA PHE A 25 9.95 -5.03 -13.09
C PHE A 25 9.81 -4.13 -14.32
N ARG A 26 10.60 -4.36 -15.37
CA ARG A 26 10.71 -3.47 -16.53
C ARG A 26 9.52 -3.52 -17.51
N ARG A 27 8.48 -4.33 -17.27
CA ARG A 27 7.34 -4.46 -18.22
C ARG A 27 5.98 -4.01 -17.70
N CYS A 28 5.82 -3.66 -16.41
CA CYS A 28 4.48 -3.45 -15.84
C CYS A 28 4.11 -2.00 -15.52
N LEU A 29 5.04 -1.05 -15.61
CA LEU A 29 4.76 0.36 -15.24
C LEU A 29 4.89 1.35 -16.38
N ASP A 30 5.38 0.92 -17.55
CA ASP A 30 5.45 1.75 -18.76
C ASP A 30 4.24 1.54 -19.69
N HIS A 31 3.21 0.77 -19.26
CA HIS A 31 1.94 0.83 -19.95
C HIS A 31 1.19 2.09 -19.50
N PRO A 32 0.96 3.07 -20.38
CA PRO A 32 -0.02 4.11 -20.08
C PRO A 32 -1.33 3.44 -19.68
N MET A 33 -2.00 3.98 -18.67
CA MET A 33 -3.39 3.63 -18.38
C MET A 33 -4.21 4.06 -19.60
N ASP A 34 -4.33 3.16 -20.57
CA ASP A 34 -5.03 3.42 -21.83
C ASP A 34 -6.50 3.69 -21.53
N SER A 35 -6.88 4.96 -21.66
CA SER A 35 -8.26 5.38 -21.90
C SER A 35 -8.75 4.67 -23.15
N GLN A 36 -9.56 3.63 -23.00
CA GLN A 36 -10.24 2.96 -24.11
C GLN A 36 -11.26 3.92 -24.74
N HIS A 37 -10.82 4.71 -25.70
CA HIS A 37 -11.64 5.25 -26.77
C HIS A 37 -11.20 4.56 -28.07
N GLN A 38 -11.85 3.44 -28.37
CA GLN A 38 -11.75 2.81 -29.69
C GLN A 38 -12.60 3.62 -30.66
N SER A 39 -11.94 4.30 -31.59
CA SER A 39 -12.55 4.73 -32.86
C SER A 39 -11.85 3.92 -33.96
N PRO A 40 -12.57 3.08 -34.72
CA PRO A 40 -11.99 2.41 -35.87
C PRO A 40 -12.18 3.35 -37.08
N ASP A 41 -11.09 3.75 -37.73
CA ASP A 41 -11.20 3.98 -39.16
C ASP A 41 -9.90 3.66 -39.89
N THR A 42 -10.06 2.69 -40.79
CA THR A 42 -9.06 2.08 -41.64
C THR A 42 -8.92 2.97 -42.86
N ALA A 43 -7.74 3.54 -43.09
CA ALA A 43 -7.40 4.14 -44.37
C ALA A 43 -5.99 3.69 -44.78
N GLN A 44 -6.01 2.76 -45.71
CA GLN A 44 -4.92 2.22 -46.51
C GLN A 44 -4.08 3.34 -47.13
N ARG A 45 -2.76 3.28 -46.93
CA ARG A 45 -1.77 3.99 -47.76
C ARG A 45 -0.67 3.01 -48.14
N ASP A 46 -0.79 2.54 -49.37
CA ASP A 46 0.33 2.15 -50.24
C ASP A 46 1.20 3.38 -50.50
N GLY A 47 2.52 3.16 -50.62
CA GLY A 47 3.47 4.16 -51.12
C GLY A 47 4.87 3.98 -50.58
N ASP A 48 5.69 3.27 -51.35
CA ASP A 48 7.03 3.67 -51.82
C ASP A 48 7.88 4.55 -50.89
N ASP A 49 9.03 4.04 -50.44
CA ASP A 49 10.30 4.28 -51.13
C ASP A 49 11.48 3.73 -50.30
N ASP A 50 12.26 2.88 -50.96
CA ASP A 50 13.48 2.25 -50.49
C ASP A 50 14.64 3.25 -50.35
N ASP A 51 14.75 3.91 -49.20
CA ASP A 51 15.98 4.58 -48.78
C ASP A 51 16.67 3.77 -47.67
N VAL A 52 17.38 2.73 -48.11
CA VAL A 52 18.28 1.91 -47.28
C VAL A 52 19.50 2.76 -46.89
N LEU A 53 19.34 3.57 -45.85
CA LEU A 53 20.46 4.23 -45.20
C LEU A 53 21.41 3.16 -44.61
N PRO A 54 22.73 3.29 -44.82
CA PRO A 54 23.69 2.32 -44.33
C PRO A 54 23.60 2.25 -42.80
N MET A 55 23.18 1.08 -42.33
CA MET A 55 23.07 0.69 -40.95
C MET A 55 24.47 0.73 -40.33
N VAL A 56 24.90 1.90 -39.87
CA VAL A 56 26.18 2.09 -39.16
C VAL A 56 26.13 1.18 -37.94
N SER A 57 26.96 0.13 -37.99
CA SER A 57 27.11 -0.90 -36.96
C SER A 57 27.41 -0.25 -35.60
N ARG A 58 26.34 -0.05 -34.82
CA ARG A 58 26.35 0.60 -33.49
C ARG A 58 27.11 -0.21 -32.42
N THR A 59 27.71 -1.33 -32.80
CA THR A 59 28.42 -2.29 -31.96
C THR A 59 29.82 -1.82 -31.55
N ASP A 60 30.45 -0.91 -32.29
CA ASP A 60 31.86 -0.59 -32.06
C ASP A 60 32.09 0.47 -30.96
N HIS A 61 31.03 1.15 -30.49
CA HIS A 61 31.14 2.17 -29.44
C HIS A 61 31.23 1.60 -28.01
N TYR A 62 30.93 0.32 -27.79
CA TYR A 62 30.98 -0.27 -26.44
C TYR A 62 32.32 -0.96 -26.12
N ALA A 63 33.14 -1.27 -27.12
CA ALA A 63 34.43 -1.95 -26.91
C ALA A 63 35.47 -1.09 -26.17
N CYS A 64 35.33 0.25 -26.19
CA CYS A 64 36.24 1.17 -25.52
C CYS A 64 36.13 1.13 -23.97
N LEU A 65 35.06 0.54 -23.41
CA LEU A 65 34.83 0.51 -21.96
C LEU A 65 35.48 -0.68 -21.24
N GLU A 66 36.03 -1.66 -21.96
CA GLU A 66 36.62 -2.87 -21.34
C GLU A 66 37.98 -2.61 -20.66
N GLY A 67 38.63 -1.47 -20.91
CA GLY A 67 39.93 -1.12 -20.35
C GLY A 67 39.91 -0.07 -19.22
N ALA A 68 38.77 0.54 -18.93
CA ALA A 68 38.68 1.53 -17.86
C ALA A 68 38.63 0.82 -16.50
N PRO A 69 39.51 1.14 -15.52
CA PRO A 69 39.36 0.61 -14.18
C PRO A 69 37.97 1.00 -13.68
N ALA A 70 37.13 -0.01 -13.41
CA ALA A 70 35.79 0.17 -12.91
C ALA A 70 35.87 0.71 -11.48
N ILE A 71 36.11 2.02 -11.35
CA ILE A 71 35.93 2.72 -10.08
C ILE A 71 34.45 2.54 -9.75
N PRO A 72 34.11 1.83 -8.66
CA PRO A 72 32.72 1.63 -8.30
C PRO A 72 32.08 3.01 -8.15
N ALA A 73 30.93 3.20 -8.81
CA ALA A 73 30.19 4.45 -8.71
C ALA A 73 30.04 4.80 -7.22
N PRO A 74 30.31 6.05 -6.78
CA PRO A 74 30.33 6.42 -5.36
C PRO A 74 29.08 5.99 -4.58
N VAL A 75 27.94 5.90 -5.26
CA VAL A 75 26.66 5.43 -4.73
C VAL A 75 26.68 3.97 -4.24
N LEU A 76 27.59 3.14 -4.74
CA LEU A 76 27.78 1.74 -4.34
C LEU A 76 28.66 1.59 -3.09
N LEU A 77 29.29 2.67 -2.63
CA LEU A 77 30.08 2.70 -1.39
C LEU A 77 29.24 3.10 -0.17
N ILE A 78 27.96 3.45 -0.38
CA ILE A 78 27.06 3.79 0.71
C ILE A 78 26.65 2.51 1.43
N ASP A 79 26.82 2.51 2.76
CA ASP A 79 26.40 1.40 3.60
C ASP A 79 24.89 1.14 3.47
N THR A 80 24.49 -0.13 3.57
CA THR A 80 23.07 -0.54 3.48
C THR A 80 22.22 0.15 4.54
N ASP A 81 22.73 0.34 5.75
CA ASP A 81 21.99 1.01 6.84
C ASP A 81 21.75 2.49 6.52
N VAL A 82 22.73 3.14 5.89
CA VAL A 82 22.58 4.53 5.42
C VAL A 82 21.55 4.62 4.30
N LEU A 83 21.52 3.65 3.37
CA LEU A 83 20.48 3.58 2.34
C LEU A 83 19.09 3.40 2.95
N VAL A 84 18.93 2.55 3.96
CA VAL A 84 17.67 2.36 4.69
C VAL A 84 17.19 3.67 5.32
N LEU A 85 18.09 4.46 5.92
CA LEU A 85 17.75 5.77 6.47
C LEU A 85 17.32 6.75 5.38
N ILE A 86 18.08 6.83 4.28
CA ILE A 86 17.74 7.69 3.13
C ILE A 86 16.36 7.30 2.58
N PHE A 87 16.09 6.02 2.37
CA PHE A 87 14.80 5.57 1.83
C PHE A 87 13.65 5.83 2.79
N THR A 88 13.87 5.67 4.10
CA THR A 88 12.86 6.02 5.11
C THR A 88 12.53 7.49 5.05
N LEU A 89 13.54 8.37 5.00
CA LEU A 89 13.35 9.82 4.92
C LEU A 89 12.66 10.22 3.61
N VAL A 90 13.16 9.77 2.46
CA VAL A 90 12.54 10.08 1.17
C VAL A 90 11.10 9.57 1.13
N ALA A 91 10.84 8.39 1.69
CA ALA A 91 9.49 7.86 1.74
C ALA A 91 8.55 8.73 2.59
N GLU A 92 9.03 9.47 3.59
CA GLU A 92 8.23 10.47 4.32
C GLU A 92 7.84 11.67 3.45
N TYR A 93 8.77 12.19 2.64
CA TYR A 93 8.55 13.39 1.84
C TYR A 93 7.89 13.10 0.48
N GLU A 94 8.20 11.97 -0.14
CA GLU A 94 7.73 11.56 -1.47
C GLU A 94 6.75 10.39 -1.37
N THR A 95 5.58 10.67 -0.81
CA THR A 95 4.49 9.69 -0.74
C THR A 95 4.00 9.35 -2.16
N PRO A 96 3.82 8.06 -2.50
CA PRO A 96 3.24 7.71 -3.79
C PRO A 96 1.81 8.24 -3.91
N SER A 97 1.37 8.45 -5.14
CA SER A 97 0.01 8.85 -5.49
C SER A 97 -0.41 8.13 -6.77
N LYS A 98 -1.67 8.26 -7.16
CA LYS A 98 -2.15 7.70 -8.44
C LYS A 98 -1.35 8.18 -9.66
N THR A 99 -0.75 9.37 -9.57
CA THR A 99 0.00 10.00 -10.67
C THR A 99 1.51 9.97 -10.47
N SER A 100 2.00 9.49 -9.32
CA SER A 100 3.43 9.46 -9.01
C SER A 100 3.82 8.23 -8.20
N LEU A 101 4.88 7.54 -8.63
CA LEU A 101 5.46 6.43 -7.87
C LEU A 101 6.13 6.86 -6.54
N GLY A 102 6.37 8.16 -6.33
CA GLY A 102 7.07 8.66 -5.13
C GLY A 102 8.39 7.95 -4.87
N TRP A 103 8.64 7.58 -3.62
CA TRP A 103 9.84 6.84 -3.19
C TRP A 103 10.07 5.51 -3.92
N ILE A 104 9.06 4.90 -4.55
CA ILE A 104 9.24 3.65 -5.31
C ILE A 104 10.19 3.85 -6.49
N LYS A 105 10.31 5.08 -7.01
CA LYS A 105 11.26 5.43 -8.09
C LYS A 105 12.72 5.14 -7.69
N LEU A 106 13.05 5.15 -6.40
CA LEU A 106 14.39 4.84 -5.91
C LEU A 106 14.82 3.40 -6.25
N SER A 107 13.87 2.48 -6.44
CA SER A 107 14.16 1.11 -6.91
C SER A 107 14.68 1.03 -8.35
N HIS A 108 14.62 2.13 -9.10
CA HIS A 108 15.07 2.19 -10.49
C HIS A 108 16.46 2.82 -10.65
N VAL A 109 17.09 3.31 -9.57
CA VAL A 109 18.41 3.93 -9.62
C VAL A 109 19.49 2.91 -10.00
N CYS A 110 19.60 1.82 -9.23
CA CYS A 110 20.49 0.71 -9.52
C CYS A 110 20.01 -0.60 -8.85
N GLY A 111 20.64 -1.72 -9.19
CA GLY A 111 20.29 -3.03 -8.63
C GLY A 111 20.47 -3.11 -7.11
N ALA A 112 21.53 -2.50 -6.56
CA ALA A 112 21.79 -2.49 -5.12
C ALA A 112 20.67 -1.77 -4.34
N TRP A 113 20.27 -0.58 -4.80
CA TRP A 113 19.19 0.20 -4.19
C TRP A 113 17.87 -0.55 -4.23
N ARG A 114 17.58 -1.20 -5.36
CA ARG A 114 16.40 -2.05 -5.51
C ARG A 114 16.38 -3.20 -4.50
N LEU A 115 17.49 -3.89 -4.30
CA LEU A 115 17.57 -5.01 -3.35
C LEU A 115 17.30 -4.55 -1.92
N VAL A 116 17.90 -3.43 -1.51
CA VAL A 116 17.65 -2.84 -0.18
C VAL A 116 16.18 -2.45 -0.03
N LEU A 117 15.62 -1.72 -1.00
CA LEU A 117 14.23 -1.26 -0.94
C LEU A 117 13.22 -2.43 -0.94
N LEU A 118 13.48 -3.51 -1.68
CA LEU A 118 12.66 -4.72 -1.66
C LEU A 118 12.71 -5.45 -0.30
N GLY A 119 13.76 -5.25 0.49
CA GLY A 119 13.87 -5.73 1.86
C GLY A 119 13.05 -4.91 2.87
N MET A 120 12.69 -3.67 2.55
CA MET A 120 11.99 -2.74 3.45
C MET A 120 10.48 -2.95 3.47
N SER A 121 10.04 -4.13 3.93
CA SER A 121 8.63 -4.55 3.93
C SER A 121 7.67 -3.56 4.60
N ASN A 122 8.12 -2.81 5.60
CA ASN A 122 7.34 -1.78 6.29
C ASN A 122 6.93 -0.61 5.38
N LEU A 123 7.79 -0.21 4.43
CA LEU A 123 7.45 0.84 3.47
C LEU A 123 6.37 0.37 2.49
N TRP A 124 6.52 -0.85 1.97
CA TRP A 124 5.52 -1.46 1.09
C TRP A 124 4.17 -1.66 1.79
N ALA A 125 4.18 -2.03 3.07
CA ALA A 125 2.98 -2.20 3.89
C ALA A 125 2.23 -0.88 4.14
N ARG A 126 2.97 0.19 4.40
CA ARG A 126 2.42 1.53 4.70
C ARG A 126 1.69 2.14 3.51
N ASP A 127 2.19 1.90 2.30
CA ASP A 127 1.70 2.54 1.07
C ASP A 127 1.00 1.52 0.14
N ALA A 128 0.56 0.38 0.70
CA ALA A 128 0.13 -0.79 -0.05
C ALA A 128 -1.05 -0.55 -1.00
N TYR A 129 -2.02 0.26 -0.57
CA TYR A 129 -3.29 0.47 -1.27
C TYR A 129 -3.41 1.81 -2.01
N ILE A 130 -2.32 2.60 -2.09
CA ILE A 130 -2.32 3.91 -2.74
C ILE A 130 -2.70 3.82 -4.23
N PHE A 131 -2.33 2.72 -4.89
CA PHE A 131 -2.66 2.45 -6.30
C PHE A 131 -3.95 1.60 -6.47
N GLY A 132 -4.72 1.40 -5.40
CA GLY A 132 -5.96 0.62 -5.40
C GLY A 132 -5.77 -0.88 -5.08
N GLY A 133 -6.88 -1.56 -4.80
CA GLY A 133 -6.89 -2.93 -4.30
C GLY A 133 -6.30 -3.98 -5.25
N GLY A 134 -6.52 -3.84 -6.56
CA GLY A 134 -5.97 -4.78 -7.56
C GLY A 134 -4.45 -4.71 -7.71
N VAL A 135 -3.87 -3.51 -7.67
CA VAL A 135 -2.41 -3.32 -7.69
C VAL A 135 -1.80 -3.79 -6.37
N ALA A 136 -2.46 -3.46 -5.26
CA ALA A 136 -2.04 -3.86 -3.93
C ALA A 136 -1.89 -5.39 -3.84
N SER A 137 -2.95 -6.14 -4.17
CA SER A 137 -2.98 -7.60 -4.05
C SER A 137 -1.94 -8.28 -4.94
N LYS A 138 -1.81 -7.83 -6.19
CA LYS A 138 -0.96 -8.50 -7.17
C LYS A 138 0.53 -8.20 -6.98
N TYR A 139 0.88 -6.98 -6.58
CA TYR A 139 2.28 -6.54 -6.65
C TYR A 139 2.84 -6.05 -5.32
N ILE A 140 2.05 -5.38 -4.47
CA ILE A 140 2.60 -4.69 -3.30
C ILE A 140 2.53 -5.54 -2.04
N LEU A 141 1.40 -6.20 -1.76
CA LEU A 141 1.22 -7.04 -0.57
C LEU A 141 2.26 -8.17 -0.46
N PRO A 142 2.67 -8.86 -1.55
CA PRO A 142 3.76 -9.84 -1.45
C PRO A 142 5.09 -9.27 -0.91
N ARG A 143 5.33 -7.97 -1.08
CA ARG A 143 6.52 -7.27 -0.60
C ARG A 143 6.37 -6.78 0.84
N ALA A 144 5.14 -6.53 1.27
CA ALA A 144 4.81 -6.12 2.63
C ALA A 144 5.00 -7.26 3.65
N ARG A 145 4.98 -8.53 3.20
CA ARG A 145 5.17 -9.72 4.05
C ARG A 145 4.23 -9.68 5.27
N ASP A 146 4.79 -9.70 6.47
CA ASP A 146 4.06 -9.69 7.75
C ASP A 146 4.02 -8.31 8.42
N SER A 147 4.44 -7.26 7.71
CA SER A 147 4.42 -5.90 8.24
C SER A 147 2.98 -5.36 8.38
N PRO A 148 2.72 -4.46 9.36
CA PRO A 148 1.41 -3.85 9.53
C PRO A 148 0.97 -3.04 8.29
N ILE A 149 -0.16 -3.44 7.68
CA ILE A 149 -0.68 -2.94 6.42
C ILE A 149 -1.62 -1.75 6.64
N SER A 150 -1.42 -0.69 5.87
CA SER A 150 -2.36 0.43 5.79
C SER A 150 -3.25 0.28 4.55
N VAL A 151 -4.55 0.12 4.76
CA VAL A 151 -5.58 0.08 3.71
C VAL A 151 -6.14 1.48 3.55
N SER A 152 -5.42 2.36 2.85
CA SER A 152 -5.87 3.72 2.52
C SER A 152 -5.31 4.17 1.17
N ARG A 153 -6.02 5.08 0.49
CA ARG A 153 -5.56 5.70 -0.76
C ARG A 153 -4.57 6.84 -0.54
N ILE A 154 -4.48 7.34 0.69
CA ILE A 154 -3.56 8.41 1.08
C ILE A 154 -2.83 7.98 2.35
N ARG A 155 -1.64 8.54 2.54
CA ARG A 155 -0.99 8.37 3.84
C ARG A 155 -1.70 9.23 4.87
N ILE A 156 -2.09 8.61 5.98
CA ILE A 156 -2.66 9.32 7.14
C ILE A 156 -1.49 9.96 7.89
N PRO A 157 -1.37 11.31 7.88
CA PRO A 157 -0.28 11.96 8.59
C PRO A 157 -0.51 11.84 10.10
N VAL A 158 0.58 11.61 10.82
CA VAL A 158 0.61 11.68 12.27
C VAL A 158 0.98 13.12 12.62
N GLY A 159 0.12 13.80 13.36
CA GLY A 159 0.38 15.16 13.83
C GLY A 159 1.56 15.21 14.79
N LEU A 160 2.09 16.42 14.98
CA LEU A 160 3.16 16.67 15.96
C LEU A 160 2.73 16.31 17.39
N ASP A 161 1.43 16.32 17.67
CA ASP A 161 0.84 15.89 18.94
C ASP A 161 0.61 14.37 19.02
N GLY A 162 1.10 13.61 18.04
CA GLY A 162 0.91 12.17 17.92
C GLY A 162 -0.52 11.77 17.53
N LYS A 163 -1.45 12.71 17.35
CA LYS A 163 -2.82 12.40 16.94
C LYS A 163 -2.88 12.25 15.43
N LEU A 164 -3.75 11.34 14.99
CA LEU A 164 -4.04 11.22 13.57
C LEU A 164 -4.87 12.44 13.13
N PHE A 165 -4.49 13.04 12.02
CA PHE A 165 -5.33 14.03 11.38
C PHE A 165 -6.54 13.32 10.78
N THR A 166 -7.65 13.26 11.51
CA THR A 166 -8.92 12.71 11.02
C THR A 166 -9.76 13.76 10.28
N SER A 167 -9.30 15.00 10.21
CA SER A 167 -9.89 16.09 9.42
C SER A 167 -9.54 15.92 7.94
N PHE A 168 -9.85 14.76 7.37
CA PHE A 168 -9.76 14.59 5.93
C PHE A 168 -10.86 15.41 5.26
N ALA A 169 -10.53 15.95 4.08
CA ALA A 169 -11.49 16.66 3.26
C ALA A 169 -12.76 15.80 3.10
N PRO A 170 -13.96 16.37 3.23
CA PRO A 170 -15.19 15.62 3.05
C PRO A 170 -15.18 14.95 1.67
N GLY A 171 -15.15 13.60 1.65
CA GLY A 171 -15.20 12.82 0.41
C GLY A 171 -14.36 11.54 0.42
N ASN A 172 -14.64 10.70 -0.57
CA ASN A 172 -14.11 9.33 -0.72
C ASN A 172 -12.63 9.28 -1.17
N GLU A 173 -11.87 10.37 -1.00
CA GLU A 173 -10.50 10.48 -1.54
C GLU A 173 -9.51 9.59 -0.76
N SER A 174 -9.72 9.45 0.56
CA SER A 174 -8.87 8.64 1.42
C SER A 174 -9.22 7.15 1.42
N CYS A 175 -10.44 6.82 1.00
CA CYS A 175 -10.99 5.48 1.08
C CYS A 175 -10.61 4.61 -0.13
N VAL A 176 -10.19 3.39 0.15
CA VAL A 176 -9.98 2.35 -0.85
C VAL A 176 -11.33 1.75 -1.22
N LEU A 177 -11.69 1.85 -2.50
CA LEU A 177 -12.85 1.12 -3.03
C LEU A 177 -12.51 -0.37 -3.08
N LEU A 178 -13.31 -1.19 -2.39
CA LEU A 178 -13.23 -2.64 -2.46
C LEU A 178 -14.26 -3.14 -3.48
N GLU A 179 -13.79 -3.48 -4.68
CA GLU A 179 -14.65 -3.81 -5.83
C GLU A 179 -15.03 -5.29 -5.90
N THR A 180 -14.20 -6.16 -5.32
CA THR A 180 -14.36 -7.61 -5.40
C THR A 180 -14.39 -8.24 -4.02
N ARG A 181 -15.04 -9.40 -3.94
CA ARG A 181 -15.03 -10.22 -2.72
C ARG A 181 -13.61 -10.62 -2.31
N ASP A 182 -12.74 -10.92 -3.27
CA ASP A 182 -11.33 -11.23 -2.99
C ASP A 182 -10.60 -10.09 -2.29
N GLN A 183 -10.87 -8.83 -2.66
CA GLN A 183 -10.27 -7.67 -1.98
C GLN A 183 -10.76 -7.54 -0.53
N LEU A 184 -12.05 -7.81 -0.29
CA LEU A 184 -12.59 -7.87 1.06
C LEU A 184 -11.99 -9.03 1.87
N ASP A 185 -11.90 -10.22 1.30
CA ASP A 185 -11.32 -11.40 1.96
C ASP A 185 -9.86 -11.16 2.34
N LEU A 186 -9.10 -10.44 1.50
CA LEU A 186 -7.75 -9.99 1.85
C LEU A 186 -7.77 -9.08 3.07
N VAL A 187 -8.65 -8.08 3.14
CA VAL A 187 -8.76 -7.20 4.30
C VAL A 187 -9.19 -7.99 5.56
N LEU A 188 -10.16 -8.89 5.43
CA LEU A 188 -10.60 -9.76 6.52
C LEU A 188 -9.46 -10.67 7.00
N SER A 189 -8.60 -11.16 6.10
CA SER A 189 -7.41 -11.93 6.47
C SER A 189 -6.41 -11.09 7.26
N MET A 190 -6.24 -9.80 6.94
CA MET A 190 -5.38 -8.88 7.70
C MET A 190 -5.93 -8.61 9.09
N VAL A 191 -7.25 -8.40 9.21
CA VAL A 191 -7.94 -8.32 10.51
C VAL A 191 -7.70 -9.61 11.30
N HIS A 192 -7.87 -10.76 10.66
CA HIS A 192 -7.65 -12.07 11.29
C HIS A 192 -6.21 -12.30 11.76
N ARG A 193 -5.23 -11.67 11.11
CA ARG A 193 -3.83 -11.76 11.50
C ARG A 193 -3.40 -10.69 12.49
N GLY A 194 -4.24 -9.69 12.76
CA GLY A 194 -3.86 -8.54 13.58
C GLY A 194 -2.81 -7.64 12.92
N THR A 195 -2.64 -7.73 11.59
CA THR A 195 -1.63 -6.96 10.84
C THR A 195 -2.20 -5.67 10.27
N LEU A 196 -3.44 -5.29 10.61
CA LEU A 196 -4.05 -4.08 10.10
C LEU A 196 -3.55 -2.86 10.88
N ARG A 197 -3.04 -1.85 10.16
CA ARG A 197 -2.52 -0.61 10.73
C ARG A 197 -3.51 0.54 10.58
N ASP A 198 -4.06 0.72 9.40
CA ASP A 198 -5.06 1.73 9.09
C ASP A 198 -6.10 1.09 8.16
N LEU A 199 -7.38 1.40 8.35
CA LEU A 199 -8.47 0.84 7.57
C LEU A 199 -9.39 1.97 7.11
N ASN A 200 -9.19 2.47 5.90
CA ASN A 200 -10.03 3.47 5.26
C ASN A 200 -10.61 2.86 3.98
N VAL A 201 -11.82 2.32 4.06
CA VAL A 201 -12.44 1.55 2.98
C VAL A 201 -13.83 2.10 2.64
N TRP A 202 -14.16 2.00 1.36
CA TRP A 202 -15.47 2.34 0.82
C TRP A 202 -16.06 1.12 0.13
N PHE A 203 -17.31 0.79 0.46
CA PHE A 203 -18.03 -0.35 -0.10
C PHE A 203 -19.08 0.14 -1.07
N ASN A 204 -19.05 -0.30 -2.33
CA ASN A 204 -20.11 0.02 -3.27
C ASN A 204 -21.12 -1.13 -3.36
N ASP A 205 -22.18 -1.06 -2.56
CA ASP A 205 -23.20 -2.11 -2.44
C ASP A 205 -23.85 -2.45 -3.79
N GLU A 206 -24.09 -1.45 -4.64
CA GLU A 206 -24.77 -1.64 -5.94
C GLU A 206 -24.02 -2.55 -6.90
N ARG A 207 -22.68 -2.58 -6.81
CA ARG A 207 -21.83 -3.38 -7.71
C ARG A 207 -21.48 -4.73 -7.12
N THR A 208 -21.55 -4.85 -5.81
CA THR A 208 -21.12 -6.05 -5.13
C THR A 208 -22.33 -6.91 -4.87
N SER A 209 -22.46 -8.02 -5.61
CA SER A 209 -23.54 -8.98 -5.44
C SER A 209 -23.38 -9.82 -4.16
N PHE A 210 -23.17 -9.18 -3.00
CA PHE A 210 -23.12 -9.85 -1.71
C PHE A 210 -24.56 -10.23 -1.33
N LYS A 211 -24.99 -11.42 -1.77
CA LYS A 211 -26.32 -11.96 -1.46
C LYS A 211 -26.47 -12.38 0.01
N ASP A 212 -25.36 -12.67 0.69
CA ASP A 212 -25.31 -13.21 2.04
C ASP A 212 -24.41 -12.33 2.90
N ASP A 213 -24.99 -11.79 3.98
CA ASP A 213 -24.43 -10.90 5.00
C ASP A 213 -23.77 -9.62 4.46
N SER A 214 -24.17 -8.48 5.03
CA SER A 214 -23.50 -7.21 4.72
C SER A 214 -21.99 -7.35 5.03
N PRO A 215 -21.09 -7.16 4.04
CA PRO A 215 -19.64 -7.15 4.23
C PRO A 215 -19.16 -6.36 5.44
N LEU A 216 -19.92 -5.30 5.72
CA LEU A 216 -19.71 -4.35 6.80
C LEU A 216 -20.00 -4.99 8.14
N LEU A 217 -21.10 -5.74 8.26
CA LEU A 217 -21.42 -6.47 9.48
C LEU A 217 -20.34 -7.50 9.77
N LEU A 218 -19.85 -8.21 8.74
CA LEU A 218 -18.76 -9.17 8.90
C LEU A 218 -17.47 -8.47 9.37
N LEU A 219 -17.08 -7.37 8.71
CA LEU A 219 -15.88 -6.62 9.07
C LEU A 219 -15.98 -6.01 10.48
N ALA A 220 -17.12 -5.39 10.81
CA ALA A 220 -17.39 -4.81 12.12
C ALA A 220 -17.38 -5.89 13.22
N HIS A 221 -18.02 -7.03 12.96
CA HIS A 221 -17.99 -8.18 13.86
C HIS A 221 -16.57 -8.68 14.09
N ARG A 222 -15.74 -8.80 13.05
CA ARG A 222 -14.34 -9.25 13.22
C ARG A 222 -13.49 -8.23 13.98
N LEU A 223 -13.63 -6.95 13.66
CA LEU A 223 -12.91 -5.87 14.35
C LEU A 223 -13.30 -5.75 15.82
N SER A 224 -14.55 -6.07 16.20
CA SER A 224 -14.99 -6.02 17.59
C SER A 224 -14.50 -7.21 18.44
N HIS A 225 -14.29 -8.37 17.83
CA HIS A 225 -13.90 -9.59 18.55
C HIS A 225 -12.39 -9.83 18.57
N GLN A 226 -11.63 -9.13 17.73
CA GLN A 226 -10.20 -9.40 17.58
C GLN A 226 -9.35 -8.17 17.92
N PRO A 227 -8.43 -8.27 18.90
CA PRO A 227 -7.55 -7.17 19.23
C PRO A 227 -6.62 -6.85 18.06
N GLN A 228 -6.56 -5.57 17.69
CA GLN A 228 -5.69 -5.07 16.63
C GLN A 228 -4.61 -4.17 17.25
N SER A 229 -3.47 -4.75 17.64
CA SER A 229 -2.39 -4.04 18.35
C SER A 229 -1.74 -2.91 17.52
N HIS A 230 -1.88 -2.97 16.19
CA HIS A 230 -1.29 -2.00 15.28
C HIS A 230 -2.30 -1.03 14.69
N LEU A 231 -3.60 -1.22 14.95
CA LEU A 231 -4.66 -0.43 14.32
C LEU A 231 -4.74 0.95 14.95
N ARG A 232 -4.67 1.97 14.10
CA ARG A 232 -4.65 3.39 14.52
C ARG A 232 -5.85 4.16 13.99
N SER A 233 -6.28 3.88 12.76
CA SER A 233 -7.41 4.53 12.09
C SER A 233 -8.39 3.50 11.55
N VAL A 234 -9.68 3.77 11.73
CA VAL A 234 -10.78 3.03 11.07
C VAL A 234 -11.78 4.04 10.53
N VAL A 235 -11.94 4.04 9.21
CA VAL A 235 -12.95 4.76 8.46
C VAL A 235 -13.60 3.77 7.50
N ILE A 236 -14.89 3.54 7.69
CA ILE A 236 -15.67 2.65 6.84
C ILE A 236 -16.81 3.48 6.29
N GLU A 237 -16.76 3.76 4.99
CA GLU A 237 -17.78 4.53 4.29
C GLU A 237 -18.73 3.60 3.54
N ILE A 238 -20.02 3.92 3.62
CA ILE A 238 -21.10 3.16 3.01
C ILE A 238 -21.97 4.16 2.23
N PRO A 239 -22.18 3.97 0.92
CA PRO A 239 -23.15 4.76 0.17
C PRO A 239 -24.53 4.37 0.70
N LEU A 240 -25.21 5.35 1.30
CA LEU A 240 -26.60 5.17 1.70
C LEU A 240 -27.46 5.18 0.42
N PRO A 241 -28.27 4.15 0.15
CA PRO A 241 -29.15 4.13 -1.00
C PRO A 241 -30.20 5.23 -0.84
N ASN A 242 -30.07 6.27 -1.68
CA ASN A 242 -30.92 7.47 -1.75
C ASN A 242 -30.89 8.41 -0.54
N LYS A 243 -30.57 9.69 -0.80
CA LYS A 243 -30.60 10.77 0.19
C LYS A 243 -32.01 11.11 0.68
N ASP A 244 -33.04 10.66 -0.03
CA ASP A 244 -34.44 11.02 0.23
C ASP A 244 -35.02 10.37 1.49
N ILE A 245 -34.29 9.46 2.16
CA ILE A 245 -34.79 8.71 3.33
C ILE A 245 -34.11 9.13 4.66
N LEU A 246 -33.10 10.00 4.63
CA LEU A 246 -32.24 10.26 5.79
C LEU A 246 -32.36 11.67 6.35
N GLU A 247 -33.51 11.97 6.96
CA GLU A 247 -33.59 12.98 8.03
C GLU A 247 -33.81 12.36 9.42
N THR A 248 -33.96 11.03 9.55
CA THR A 248 -34.41 10.42 10.83
C THR A 248 -33.56 9.27 11.37
N GLY A 249 -32.47 8.88 10.70
CA GLY A 249 -31.63 7.77 11.15
C GLY A 249 -30.47 8.23 12.04
N GLU A 250 -30.59 8.03 13.36
CA GLU A 250 -29.46 8.18 14.29
C GLU A 250 -28.29 7.30 13.85
N LEU A 251 -27.15 7.91 13.47
CA LEU A 251 -25.90 7.18 13.27
C LEU A 251 -25.50 6.54 14.61
N HIS A 252 -25.70 5.23 14.73
CA HIS A 252 -25.21 4.51 15.89
C HIS A 252 -23.69 4.42 15.81
N PRO A 253 -22.96 5.01 16.78
CA PRO A 253 -21.51 4.86 16.83
C PRO A 253 -21.19 3.36 16.94
N ILE A 254 -20.31 2.87 16.06
CA ILE A 254 -19.75 1.52 16.16
C ILE A 254 -19.22 1.35 17.59
N ALA A 255 -19.55 0.20 18.21
CA ALA A 255 -19.20 -0.09 19.59
C ALA A 255 -17.75 0.33 19.90
N PRO A 256 -17.51 1.06 21.01
CA PRO A 256 -16.24 1.72 21.25
C PRO A 256 -15.11 0.69 21.38
N HIS A 257 -14.24 0.59 20.37
CA HIS A 257 -13.06 -0.26 20.43
C HIS A 257 -12.18 0.18 21.62
N PRO A 258 -11.70 -0.72 22.49
CA PRO A 258 -11.00 -0.36 23.73
C PRO A 258 -9.80 0.59 23.53
N LEU A 259 -9.14 0.50 22.37
CA LEU A 259 -8.00 1.37 22.01
C LEU A 259 -8.39 2.70 21.33
N LEU A 260 -9.64 2.87 20.91
CA LEU A 260 -10.15 4.10 20.30
C LEU A 260 -10.97 4.95 21.27
N GLN A 261 -11.15 4.48 22.51
CA GLN A 261 -11.74 5.27 23.57
C GLN A 261 -10.78 6.41 23.92
N LYS A 262 -11.17 7.65 23.58
CA LYS A 262 -10.49 8.82 24.13
C LYS A 262 -10.64 8.75 25.65
N PRO A 263 -9.55 8.86 26.44
CA PRO A 263 -9.69 9.02 27.88
C PRO A 263 -10.55 10.25 28.14
N ASP A 264 -11.58 10.09 28.98
CA ASP A 264 -12.50 11.17 29.31
C ASP A 264 -11.68 12.35 29.90
N PRO A 265 -11.66 13.53 29.26
CA PRO A 265 -10.92 14.68 29.76
C PRO A 265 -11.45 15.18 31.11
N ARG A 266 -12.61 14.68 31.56
CA ARG A 266 -13.19 14.98 32.88
C ARG A 266 -12.92 13.92 33.93
N GLY A 267 -11.82 13.16 33.80
CA GLY A 267 -11.35 12.25 34.84
C GLY A 267 -11.32 12.93 36.21
N SER A 268 -12.31 12.60 37.04
CA SER A 268 -12.45 13.09 38.41
C SER A 268 -11.15 12.85 39.18
N PRO A 269 -10.70 13.80 40.01
CA PRO A 269 -9.51 13.62 40.81
C PRO A 269 -9.66 12.36 41.65
N ILE A 270 -8.77 11.40 41.40
CA ILE A 270 -8.66 10.17 42.20
C ILE A 270 -8.24 10.63 43.60
N SER A 271 -9.21 10.74 44.50
CA SER A 271 -8.93 10.97 45.92
C SER A 271 -8.21 9.73 46.44
N ARG A 272 -6.95 9.92 46.83
CA ARG A 272 -6.16 8.93 47.57
C ARG A 272 -6.42 9.06 49.06
#